data_AF-A0A917XN24-F1
#
_entry.id   AF-A0A917XN24-F1
#
_cell.length_a   1.000
_cell.length_b   1.000
_cell.length_c   1.000
_cell.angle_alpha   90.00
_cell.angle_beta   90.00
_cell.angle_gamma   90.00
#
_symmetry.space_group_name_H-M   'P 1'
#
loop_
_entity.id
_entity.type
_entity.pdbx_description
1 polymer ?
#
loop_
_entity_poly.entity_id
_entity_poly.type
_entity_poly.pdbx_seq_one_letter_code
_entity_poly.pdbx_strand_id
1 'polypeptide(L)'
;MSKPTSIKTSEEVRDRLRVLADERGTSITELLEELAARELTAAEREQRAVEAARELGIEYTDQVQQAGQDAWARIRAHQGDAAA
;
A
#
# COMPACT_ATOMS: atom_id res chain seq x y z
N MET A 1 -7.28 -17.92 14.05
CA MET A 1 -6.96 -18.20 12.63
C MET A 1 -8.26 -18.17 11.85
N SER A 2 -8.44 -17.19 10.97
CA SER A 2 -9.62 -17.08 10.11
C SER A 2 -9.64 -18.24 9.10
N LYS A 3 -10.83 -18.68 8.68
CA LYS A 3 -10.97 -19.77 7.71
C LYS A 3 -10.40 -19.34 6.34
N PRO A 4 -9.62 -20.17 5.64
CA PRO A 4 -9.16 -19.86 4.30
C PRO A 4 -10.34 -19.60 3.37
N THR A 5 -10.30 -18.48 2.63
CA THR A 5 -11.29 -18.15 1.60
C THR A 5 -10.67 -18.29 0.21
N SER A 6 -11.47 -18.64 -0.78
CA SER A 6 -11.00 -18.83 -2.16
C SER A 6 -11.17 -17.53 -2.96
N ILE A 7 -10.06 -17.02 -3.50
CA ILE A 7 -10.04 -15.90 -4.44
C ILE A 7 -9.75 -16.47 -5.83
N LYS A 8 -10.60 -16.13 -6.81
CA LYS A 8 -10.38 -16.52 -8.21
C LYS A 8 -9.49 -15.49 -8.89
N THR A 9 -8.48 -15.97 -9.61
CA THR A 9 -7.56 -15.16 -10.43
C THR A 9 -7.18 -15.91 -11.69
N SER A 10 -6.49 -15.26 -12.64
CA SER A 10 -6.00 -15.92 -13.84
C SER A 10 -4.85 -16.88 -13.52
N GLU A 11 -4.66 -17.89 -14.38
CA GLU A 11 -3.55 -18.84 -14.24
C GLU A 11 -2.19 -18.13 -14.30
N GLU A 12 -2.06 -17.16 -15.19
CA GLU A 12 -0.86 -16.33 -15.32
C GLU A 12 -0.50 -15.62 -14.00
N VAL A 13 -1.48 -15.02 -13.32
CA VAL A 13 -1.26 -14.36 -12.03
C VAL A 13 -0.89 -15.38 -10.96
N ARG A 14 -1.56 -16.53 -10.90
CA ARG A 14 -1.25 -17.60 -9.94
C ARG A 14 0.19 -18.10 -10.11
N ASP A 15 0.60 -18.34 -11.35
CA ASP A 15 1.92 -18.91 -11.63
C ASP A 15 3.03 -17.89 -11.37
N ARG A 16 2.78 -16.61 -11.67
CA ARG A 16 3.67 -15.51 -11.27
C ARG A 16 3.79 -15.39 -9.74
N LEU A 17 2.69 -15.49 -9.01
CA LEU A 17 2.71 -15.48 -7.53
C LEU A 17 3.50 -16.67 -6.97
N ARG A 18 3.43 -17.84 -7.60
CA ARG A 18 4.22 -19.01 -7.21
C ARG A 18 5.72 -18.72 -7.30
N VAL A 19 6.18 -18.18 -8.43
CA VAL A 19 7.60 -17.82 -8.62
C VAL A 19 8.05 -16.79 -7.57
N LEU A 20 7.27 -15.74 -7.34
CA LEU A 20 7.60 -14.71 -6.34
C LEU A 20 7.65 -15.26 -4.91
N ALA A 21 6.79 -16.22 -4.58
CA ALA A 21 6.79 -16.87 -3.28
C ALA A 21 8.03 -17.75 -3.11
N ASP A 22 8.38 -18.53 -4.14
CA ASP A 22 9.58 -19.40 -4.15
C ASP A 22 10.87 -18.58 -4.00
N GLU A 23 11.01 -17.46 -4.72
CA GLU A 23 12.16 -16.54 -4.60
C GLU A 23 12.34 -15.97 -3.19
N ARG A 24 11.24 -15.79 -2.47
CA ARG A 24 11.22 -15.24 -1.10
C ARG A 24 11.26 -16.32 -0.02
N GLY A 25 11.26 -17.61 -0.41
CA GLY A 25 11.18 -18.73 0.53
C GLY A 25 9.89 -18.73 1.36
N THR A 26 8.79 -18.24 0.79
CA THR A 26 7.47 -18.14 1.44
C THR A 26 6.40 -18.85 0.62
N SER A 27 5.19 -18.99 1.17
CA SER A 27 4.02 -19.49 0.44
C SER A 27 3.25 -18.36 -0.24
N ILE A 28 2.45 -18.69 -1.27
CA ILE A 28 1.55 -17.72 -1.92
C ILE A 28 0.61 -17.06 -0.89
N THR A 29 0.15 -17.83 0.10
CA THR A 29 -0.74 -17.32 1.16
C THR A 29 -0.03 -16.26 2.01
N GLU A 30 1.17 -16.56 2.50
CA GLU A 30 1.97 -15.61 3.29
C GLU A 30 2.35 -14.37 2.47
N LEU A 31 2.69 -14.53 1.19
CA LEU A 31 2.95 -13.42 0.28
C LEU A 31 1.72 -12.50 0.13
N LEU A 32 0.53 -13.08 0.00
CA LEU A 32 -0.72 -12.31 -0.08
C LEU A 32 -1.06 -11.64 1.26
N GLU A 33 -0.81 -12.30 2.39
CA GLU A 33 -0.97 -11.72 3.72
C GLU A 33 -0.02 -10.55 3.93
N GLU A 34 1.25 -10.69 3.53
CA GLU A 34 2.24 -9.60 3.59
C GLU A 34 1.80 -8.42 2.70
N LEU A 35 1.37 -8.70 1.48
CA LEU A 35 0.89 -7.67 0.56
C LEU A 35 -0.32 -6.93 1.14
N ALA A 36 -1.29 -7.67 1.67
CA ALA A 36 -2.50 -7.10 2.28
C ALA A 36 -2.17 -6.29 3.54
N ALA A 37 -1.16 -6.68 4.32
CA ALA A 37 -0.74 -5.95 5.51
C ALA A 37 0.08 -4.69 5.20
N ARG A 38 0.80 -4.68 4.06
CA ARG A 38 1.63 -3.55 3.63
C ARG A 38 0.82 -2.44 2.99
N GLU A 39 -0.15 -2.81 2.16
CA GLU A 39 -0.96 -1.85 1.41
C GLU A 39 -2.12 -1.35 2.26
N LEU A 40 -1.99 -0.12 2.75
CA LEU A 40 -3.10 0.56 3.41
C LEU A 40 -4.23 0.84 2.42
N THR A 41 -5.47 0.68 2.86
CA THR A 41 -6.63 1.20 2.15
C THR A 41 -6.67 2.74 2.20
N ALA A 42 -7.54 3.36 1.40
CA ALA A 42 -7.73 4.81 1.45
C ALA A 42 -8.18 5.29 2.84
N ALA A 43 -9.11 4.56 3.47
CA ALA A 43 -9.60 4.87 4.82
C ALA A 43 -8.49 4.73 5.88
N GLU A 44 -7.67 3.68 5.81
CA GLU A 44 -6.56 3.50 6.76
C GLU A 44 -5.46 4.55 6.58
N ARG A 45 -5.19 4.98 5.34
CA ARG A 45 -4.29 6.11 5.07
C ARG A 45 -4.81 7.40 5.68
N GLU A 46 -6.09 7.67 5.53
CA GLU A 46 -6.73 8.85 6.10
C GLU A 46 -6.69 8.82 7.63
N GLN A 47 -7.03 7.68 8.23
CA GLN A 47 -6.96 7.51 9.69
C GLN A 47 -5.53 7.77 10.20
N ARG A 48 -4.50 7.20 9.55
CA ARG A 48 -3.10 7.48 9.91
C ARG A 48 -2.72 8.95 9.74
N ALA A 49 -3.23 9.63 8.72
CA ALA A 49 -2.97 11.05 8.51
C ALA A 49 -3.59 11.91 9.62
N VAL A 50 -4.82 11.59 10.05
CA VAL A 50 -5.49 12.23 11.18
C VAL A 50 -4.72 12.00 12.48
N GLU A 51 -4.28 10.76 12.73
CA GLU A 51 -3.48 10.42 13.91
C GLU A 51 -2.15 11.18 13.93
N ALA A 52 -1.42 11.20 12.82
CA ALA A 52 -0.16 11.93 12.72
C ALA A 52 -0.35 13.45 12.90
N ALA A 53 -1.39 14.03 12.32
CA ALA A 53 -1.71 15.44 12.51
C ALA A 53 -1.98 15.74 14.00
N ARG A 54 -2.75 14.87 14.68
CA ARG A 54 -3.02 14.98 16.11
C ARG A 54 -1.75 14.88 16.95
N GLU A 55 -0.84 13.96 16.63
CA GLU A 55 0.46 13.81 17.32
C GLU A 55 1.33 15.07 17.15
N LEU A 56 1.27 15.71 15.99
CA LEU A 56 1.98 16.96 15.69
C LEU A 56 1.26 18.21 16.23
N GLY A 57 0.08 18.07 16.83
CA GLY A 57 -0.74 19.19 17.29
C GLY A 57 -1.32 20.04 16.15
N ILE A 58 -1.44 19.46 14.96
CA ILE A 58 -1.99 20.09 13.75
C ILE A 58 -3.42 19.62 13.56
N GLU A 59 -4.32 20.53 13.19
CA GLU A 59 -5.66 20.17 12.75
C GLU A 59 -5.61 19.60 11.32
N TYR A 60 -6.11 18.38 11.15
CA TYR A 60 -6.17 17.74 9.83
C TYR A 60 -7.37 18.27 9.03
N THR A 61 -7.15 19.37 8.30
CA THR A 61 -8.16 19.99 7.43
C THR A 61 -7.98 19.57 5.97
N ASP A 62 -9.01 19.76 5.14
CA ASP A 62 -8.97 19.54 3.69
C ASP A 62 -7.79 20.29 3.03
N GLN A 63 -7.46 21.49 3.53
CA GLN A 63 -6.33 22.27 3.03
C GLN A 63 -4.98 21.59 3.33
N VAL A 64 -4.81 21.03 4.53
CA VAL A 64 -3.60 20.29 4.92
C VAL A 64 -3.48 19.01 4.09
N GLN A 65 -4.60 18.31 3.89
CA GLN A 65 -4.66 17.13 3.04
C GLN A 65 -4.23 17.46 1.60
N GLN A 66 -4.81 18.50 0.99
CA GLN A 66 -4.49 18.90 -0.38
C GLN A 66 -3.01 19.31 -0.53
N ALA A 67 -2.49 20.11 0.41
CA ALA A 67 -1.09 20.51 0.41
C ALA A 67 -0.14 19.30 0.48
N GLY A 68 -0.49 18.29 1.27
CA GLY A 68 0.25 17.03 1.35
C GLY A 68 0.21 16.24 0.04
N GLN A 69 -0.95 16.14 -0.60
CA GLN A 69 -1.09 15.47 -1.90
C GLN A 69 -0.25 16.14 -2.99
N ASP A 70 -0.29 17.47 -3.05
CA ASP A 70 0.48 18.27 -4.01
C ASP A 70 1.99 18.09 -3.79
N ALA A 71 2.45 18.07 -2.54
CA ALA A 71 3.85 17.83 -2.21
C ALA A 71 4.32 16.44 -2.68
N TRP A 72 3.53 15.40 -2.41
CA TRP A 72 3.84 14.04 -2.87
C TRP A 72 3.77 13.89 -4.39
N ALA A 73 2.88 14.60 -5.07
CA ALA A 73 2.82 14.62 -6.53
C ALA A 73 4.12 15.17 -7.14
N ARG A 74 4.66 16.26 -6.57
CA ARG A 74 5.96 16.82 -7.01
C ARG A 74 7.11 15.84 -6.78
N ILE A 75 7.15 15.16 -5.64
CA ILE A 75 8.20 14.15 -5.35
C ILE A 75 8.14 13.01 -6.37
N ARG A 76 6.94 12.49 -6.65
CA ARG A 76 6.77 11.40 -7.64
C ARG A 76 7.15 11.84 -9.06
N ALA A 77 6.77 13.05 -9.46
CA ALA A 77 7.15 13.58 -10.77
C ALA A 77 8.68 13.63 -10.92
N HIS A 78 9.38 14.10 -9.89
CA HIS A 78 10.84 14.16 -9.92
C HIS A 78 11.51 12.77 -9.93
N GLN A 79 10.92 11.77 -9.27
CA GLN A 79 11.41 10.39 -9.31
C GLN A 79 11.17 9.71 -10.67
N GLY A 80 10.10 10.09 -11.39
CA GLY A 80 9.82 9.62 -12.75
C GLY A 80 10.83 10.14 -13.78
N ASP A 81 11.27 11.39 -13.63
CA ASP A 81 12.26 12.01 -14.51
C ASP A 81 13.69 11.43 -14.31
N ALA A 82 13.99 10.90 -13.14
CA ALA A 82 15.28 10.26 -12.85
C ALA A 82 15.40 8.83 -13.40
N ALA A 83 14.32 8.26 -13.94
CA ALA A 83 14.26 6.90 -14.48
C ALA A 83 14.07 6.85 -16.02
N ALA A 84 14.17 7.99 -16.71
CA ALA A 84 14.00 8.13 -18.16
C ALA A 84 15.33 8.39 -18.90
#